data_AF-J3PJM7-F1
#
_entry.id   AF-J3PJM7-F1
#
_cell.length_a   1.000
_cell.length_b   1.000
_cell.length_c   1.000
_cell.angle_alpha   90.00
_cell.angle_beta   90.00
_cell.angle_gamma   90.00
#
_symmetry.space_group_name_H-M   'P 1'
#
loop_
_entity.id
_entity.type
_entity.pdbx_description
1 polymer ?
#
loop_
_entity_poly.entity_id
_entity_poly.type
_entity_poly.pdbx_seq_one_letter_code
_entity_poly.pdbx_strand_id
1 'polypeptide(L)'
;MNNMIRRQDMVPPWIEKQQELAKALHVFRARLRSDWTRHAARSIAGMGGSLERQVARAEGYAAAEVRWNPRRGKVGKEAAAAAAVASASKAKDPAMAKMRKELGDEAVQEALGEGPTVGTVGSEDGKAEQEPAAAWTAPHPFRDPAWEAAEKAYQELAVGNLNSITRSYNLMAPDLAKKPYFTLRRELDACFADVAPRLADTIRERARHLQRPLLDGGSGGSQRGVLARLGGEEWESKAKVYDSKSPHYGFKEMWRDLFARWS
;
A
#
# COMPACT_ATOMS: atom_id res chain seq x y z
N MET A 1 34.47 -29.99 -24.82
CA MET A 1 34.23 -28.60 -25.30
C MET A 1 32.89 -28.00 -24.85
N ASN A 2 32.12 -28.66 -23.95
CA ASN A 2 30.73 -28.27 -23.64
C ASN A 2 30.51 -27.78 -22.19
N ASN A 3 31.59 -27.40 -21.49
CA ASN A 3 31.55 -26.99 -20.06
C ASN A 3 32.10 -25.57 -19.81
N MET A 4 32.61 -24.88 -20.84
CA MET A 4 33.04 -23.47 -20.74
C MET A 4 31.89 -22.50 -21.03
N ILE A 5 30.99 -22.88 -21.95
CA ILE A 5 29.70 -22.21 -22.22
C ILE A 5 28.70 -22.40 -21.05
N ARG A 6 28.82 -23.50 -20.29
CA ARG A 6 28.00 -23.73 -19.08
C ARG A 6 28.48 -22.94 -17.85
N ARG A 7 29.74 -22.50 -17.83
CA ARG A 7 30.34 -21.70 -16.75
C ARG A 7 30.20 -20.19 -16.97
N GLN A 8 29.87 -19.80 -18.19
CA GLN A 8 29.31 -18.48 -18.43
C GLN A 8 27.83 -18.59 -18.07
N ASP A 9 27.48 -18.31 -16.82
CA ASP A 9 26.11 -18.10 -16.33
C ASP A 9 25.47 -16.87 -17.00
N MET A 10 25.66 -16.71 -18.32
CA MET A 10 25.13 -15.62 -19.10
C MET A 10 23.67 -15.95 -19.39
N VAL A 11 22.84 -15.52 -18.46
CA VAL A 11 21.40 -15.46 -18.61
C VAL A 11 21.09 -14.75 -19.96
N PRO A 12 20.16 -15.27 -20.79
CA PRO A 12 19.77 -14.60 -22.02
C PRO A 12 19.55 -13.10 -21.83
N PRO A 13 20.01 -12.23 -22.76
CA PRO A 13 20.04 -10.78 -22.55
C PRO A 13 18.64 -10.17 -22.29
N TRP A 14 17.58 -10.79 -22.80
CA TRP A 14 16.21 -10.37 -22.53
C TRP A 14 15.78 -10.60 -21.07
N ILE A 15 16.38 -11.57 -20.36
CA ILE A 15 16.09 -11.83 -18.95
C ILE A 15 16.76 -10.79 -18.05
N GLU A 16 17.94 -10.27 -18.39
CA GLU A 16 18.53 -9.13 -17.69
C GLU A 16 17.58 -7.92 -17.75
N LYS A 17 17.06 -7.63 -18.95
CA LYS A 17 16.03 -6.60 -19.15
C LYS A 17 14.72 -6.92 -18.43
N GLN A 18 14.36 -8.19 -18.32
CA GLN A 18 13.21 -8.61 -17.52
C GLN A 18 13.41 -8.29 -16.03
N GLN A 19 14.60 -8.59 -15.49
CA GLN A 19 14.93 -8.33 -14.09
C GLN A 19 15.03 -6.82 -13.84
N GLU A 20 15.61 -6.06 -14.76
CA GLU A 20 15.66 -4.60 -14.73
C GLU A 20 14.24 -4.01 -14.68
N LEU A 21 13.36 -4.46 -15.58
CA LEU A 21 11.96 -4.03 -15.61
C LEU A 21 11.23 -4.41 -14.31
N ALA A 22 11.42 -5.63 -13.80
CA ALA A 22 10.79 -6.09 -12.58
C ALA A 22 11.24 -5.27 -11.35
N LYS A 23 12.54 -4.97 -11.25
CA LYS A 23 13.11 -4.12 -10.20
C LYS A 23 12.58 -2.69 -10.29
N ALA A 24 12.62 -2.08 -11.48
CA ALA A 24 12.13 -0.73 -11.71
C ALA A 24 10.63 -0.60 -11.37
N LEU A 25 9.82 -1.58 -11.81
CA LEU A 25 8.40 -1.64 -11.50
C LEU A 25 8.15 -1.78 -10.00
N HIS A 26 8.91 -2.64 -9.31
CA HIS A 26 8.79 -2.83 -7.87
C HIS A 26 9.08 -1.53 -7.10
N VAL A 27 10.18 -0.85 -7.43
CA VAL A 27 10.56 0.42 -6.81
C VAL A 27 9.49 1.49 -7.04
N PHE A 28 9.03 1.63 -8.29
CA PHE A 28 7.95 2.57 -8.65
C PHE A 28 6.67 2.30 -7.84
N ARG A 29 6.18 1.06 -7.83
CA ARG A 29 4.96 0.70 -7.07
C ARG A 29 5.12 0.79 -5.56
N ALA A 30 6.30 0.49 -5.02
CA ALA A 30 6.58 0.63 -3.60
C ALA A 30 6.55 2.11 -3.17
N ARG A 31 7.17 2.98 -3.97
CA ARG A 31 7.14 4.43 -3.75
C ARG A 31 5.71 4.97 -3.87
N LEU A 32 5.03 4.68 -4.98
CA LEU A 32 3.66 5.14 -5.24
C LEU A 32 2.70 4.76 -4.10
N ARG A 33 2.75 3.50 -3.63
CA ARG A 33 1.93 3.05 -2.50
C ARG A 33 2.31 3.75 -1.20
N SER A 34 3.60 3.94 -0.93
CA SER A 34 4.07 4.59 0.29
C SER A 34 3.63 6.05 0.34
N ASP A 35 3.79 6.77 -0.76
CA ASP A 35 3.45 8.19 -0.88
C ASP A 35 1.93 8.37 -0.76
N TRP A 36 1.13 7.56 -1.46
CA TRP A 36 -0.32 7.57 -1.33
C TRP A 36 -0.80 7.20 0.07
N THR A 37 -0.27 6.13 0.68
CA THR A 37 -0.65 5.72 2.04
C THR A 37 -0.37 6.85 3.04
N ARG A 38 0.77 7.54 2.89
CA ARG A 38 1.11 8.68 3.74
C ARG A 38 0.16 9.84 3.59
N HIS A 39 -0.14 10.22 2.34
CA HIS A 39 -1.10 11.27 2.04
C HIS A 39 -2.49 10.93 2.57
N ALA A 40 -3.05 9.78 2.17
CA ALA A 40 -4.40 9.37 2.53
C ALA A 40 -4.61 9.27 4.05
N ALA A 41 -3.67 8.67 4.79
CA ALA A 41 -3.79 8.60 6.24
C ALA A 41 -3.64 9.97 6.92
N ARG A 42 -2.82 10.89 6.37
CA ARG A 42 -2.75 12.28 6.87
C ARG A 42 -4.03 13.04 6.57
N SER A 43 -4.60 12.88 5.38
CA SER A 43 -5.85 13.55 4.98
C SER A 43 -7.03 13.06 5.83
N ILE A 44 -7.18 11.76 6.06
CA ILE A 44 -8.27 11.21 6.90
C ILE A 44 -8.12 11.64 8.37
N ALA A 45 -6.89 11.72 8.89
CA ALA A 45 -6.64 12.24 10.23
C ALA A 45 -6.92 13.76 10.32
N GLY A 46 -6.55 14.52 9.28
CA GLY A 46 -6.80 15.96 9.17
C GLY A 46 -8.28 16.33 9.09
N MET A 47 -9.15 15.41 8.66
CA MET A 47 -10.62 15.58 8.69
C MET A 47 -11.20 15.56 10.12
N GLY A 48 -10.40 15.37 11.17
CA GLY A 48 -10.81 15.43 12.58
C GLY A 48 -11.67 14.26 13.08
N GLY A 49 -12.06 14.27 14.35
CA GLY A 49 -12.90 13.24 14.98
C GLY A 49 -12.13 12.14 15.73
N SER A 50 -12.86 11.28 16.45
CA SER A 50 -12.28 10.15 17.20
C SER A 50 -11.58 9.15 16.30
N LEU A 51 -10.65 8.37 16.87
CA LEU A 51 -9.92 7.31 16.14
C LEU A 51 -10.88 6.32 15.48
N GLU A 52 -11.90 5.86 16.20
CA GLU A 52 -12.91 4.94 15.69
C GLU A 52 -13.64 5.53 14.48
N ARG A 53 -13.97 6.82 14.51
CA ARG A 53 -14.61 7.50 13.37
C ARG A 53 -13.66 7.63 12.17
N GLN A 54 -12.37 7.87 12.40
CA GLN A 54 -11.36 7.89 11.34
C GLN A 54 -11.21 6.51 10.68
N VAL A 55 -11.21 5.46 11.50
CA VAL A 55 -11.15 4.06 11.06
C VAL A 55 -12.40 3.68 10.26
N ALA A 56 -13.60 3.98 10.78
CA ALA A 56 -14.86 3.74 10.08
C ALA A 56 -14.92 4.49 8.73
N ARG A 57 -14.35 5.72 8.67
CA ARG A 57 -14.20 6.44 7.38
C ARG A 57 -13.29 5.70 6.41
N ALA A 58 -12.13 5.25 6.86
CA ALA A 58 -11.21 4.49 6.00
C ALA A 58 -11.82 3.19 5.50
N GLU A 59 -12.56 2.47 6.35
CA GLU A 59 -13.29 1.25 5.98
C GLU A 59 -14.43 1.54 4.98
N GLY A 60 -15.17 2.63 5.17
CA GLY A 60 -16.19 3.09 4.23
C GLY A 60 -15.62 3.41 2.85
N TYR A 61 -14.48 4.10 2.80
CA TYR A 61 -13.77 4.35 1.55
C TYR A 61 -13.25 3.04 0.93
N ALA A 62 -12.72 2.11 1.72
CA ALA A 62 -12.30 0.80 1.22
C ALA A 62 -13.46 0.02 0.59
N ALA A 63 -14.64 0.05 1.19
CA ALA A 63 -15.83 -0.56 0.63
C ALA A 63 -16.30 0.13 -0.67
N ALA A 64 -16.13 1.45 -0.80
CA ALA A 64 -16.40 2.17 -2.05
C ALA A 64 -15.38 1.80 -3.15
N GLU A 65 -14.11 1.65 -2.80
CA GLU A 65 -13.05 1.24 -3.74
C GLU A 65 -13.30 -0.15 -4.32
N VAL A 66 -13.71 -1.11 -3.51
CA VAL A 66 -13.99 -2.48 -4.00
C VAL A 66 -15.11 -2.47 -5.04
N ARG A 67 -16.09 -1.58 -4.89
CA ARG A 67 -17.21 -1.40 -5.84
C ARG A 67 -16.76 -0.74 -7.14
N TRP A 68 -15.90 0.28 -7.04
CA TRP A 68 -15.44 1.04 -8.21
C TRP A 68 -14.33 0.33 -8.98
N ASN A 69 -13.39 -0.27 -8.28
CA ASN A 69 -12.21 -0.93 -8.83
C ASN A 69 -12.04 -2.34 -8.25
N PRO A 70 -12.77 -3.34 -8.80
CA PRO A 70 -12.59 -4.71 -8.37
C PRO A 70 -11.17 -5.17 -8.71
N ARG A 71 -10.47 -5.71 -7.71
CA ARG A 71 -9.12 -6.25 -7.88
C ARG A 71 -9.12 -7.26 -9.03
N ARG A 72 -8.15 -7.19 -9.94
CA ARG A 72 -7.98 -8.16 -11.04
C ARG A 72 -6.91 -9.23 -10.74
N GLY A 73 -6.82 -9.70 -9.48
CA GLY A 73 -5.96 -10.83 -9.08
C GLY A 73 -6.67 -12.19 -9.23
N LYS A 74 -6.05 -13.33 -8.85
CA LYS A 74 -6.76 -14.65 -8.78
C LYS A 74 -8.01 -14.56 -7.89
N VAL A 75 -7.85 -14.04 -6.67
CA VAL A 75 -8.94 -13.73 -5.73
C VAL A 75 -9.90 -12.66 -6.29
N GLY A 76 -9.39 -11.81 -7.17
CA GLY A 76 -10.16 -10.79 -7.87
C GLY A 76 -11.01 -11.33 -9.02
N LYS A 77 -10.55 -12.36 -9.73
CA LYS A 77 -11.33 -13.12 -10.70
C LYS A 77 -12.46 -13.87 -9.99
N GLU A 78 -12.17 -14.44 -8.82
CA GLU A 78 -13.18 -15.10 -7.97
C GLU A 78 -14.19 -14.08 -7.41
N ALA A 79 -13.75 -12.94 -6.91
CA ALA A 79 -14.64 -11.88 -6.42
C ALA A 79 -15.44 -11.19 -7.54
N ALA A 80 -14.85 -10.98 -8.72
CA ALA A 80 -15.55 -10.44 -9.89
C ALA A 80 -16.52 -11.47 -10.49
N ALA A 81 -16.17 -12.75 -10.49
CA ALA A 81 -17.09 -13.82 -10.87
C ALA A 81 -18.23 -13.94 -9.85
N ALA A 82 -17.96 -13.87 -8.55
CA ALA A 82 -18.98 -13.86 -7.50
C ALA A 82 -19.89 -12.62 -7.59
N ALA A 83 -19.34 -11.44 -7.87
CA ALA A 83 -20.13 -10.23 -8.09
C ALA A 83 -20.98 -10.32 -9.37
N ALA A 84 -20.45 -10.88 -10.46
CA ALA A 84 -21.21 -11.13 -11.69
C ALA A 84 -22.34 -12.16 -11.48
N VAL A 85 -22.08 -13.23 -10.71
CA VAL A 85 -23.08 -14.24 -10.32
C VAL A 85 -24.15 -13.63 -9.41
N ALA A 86 -23.78 -12.76 -8.47
CA ALA A 86 -24.73 -12.04 -7.62
C ALA A 86 -25.57 -10.99 -8.37
N SER A 87 -25.02 -10.37 -9.42
CA SER A 87 -25.77 -9.51 -10.33
C SER A 87 -26.70 -10.32 -11.25
N ALA A 88 -26.27 -11.50 -11.70
CA ALA A 88 -27.09 -12.40 -12.51
C ALA A 88 -28.24 -13.04 -11.71
N SER A 89 -28.04 -13.38 -10.44
CA SER A 89 -29.11 -13.88 -9.57
C SER A 89 -30.16 -12.83 -9.21
N LYS A 90 -29.82 -11.54 -9.36
CA LYS A 90 -30.73 -10.41 -9.17
C LYS A 90 -31.54 -10.08 -10.43
N ALA A 91 -31.06 -10.49 -11.61
CA ALA A 91 -31.85 -10.52 -12.83
C ALA A 91 -32.78 -11.74 -12.76
N LYS A 92 -34.09 -11.50 -12.59
CA LYS A 92 -35.11 -12.55 -12.72
C LYS A 92 -35.23 -12.95 -14.19
N ASP A 93 -34.26 -13.72 -14.69
CA ASP A 93 -34.39 -14.38 -15.99
C ASP A 93 -35.37 -15.56 -15.85
N PRO A 94 -36.50 -15.56 -16.57
CA PRO A 94 -37.55 -16.58 -16.44
C PRO A 94 -37.11 -17.97 -16.95
N ALA A 95 -35.98 -18.05 -17.67
CA ALA A 95 -35.44 -19.29 -18.22
C ALA A 95 -34.86 -20.23 -17.15
N MET A 96 -34.35 -19.69 -16.03
CA MET A 96 -33.77 -20.51 -14.94
C MET A 96 -34.80 -20.96 -13.90
N ALA A 97 -35.98 -20.33 -13.88
CA ALA A 97 -37.10 -20.75 -13.02
C ALA A 97 -37.77 -22.05 -13.51
N LYS A 98 -37.73 -22.32 -14.82
CA LYS A 98 -38.21 -23.59 -15.40
C LYS A 98 -37.30 -24.77 -15.05
N MET A 99 -35.98 -24.57 -15.12
CA MET A 99 -35.00 -25.62 -14.76
C MET A 99 -35.04 -25.97 -13.26
N ARG A 100 -35.36 -25.00 -12.40
CA ARG A 100 -35.56 -25.19 -10.96
C ARG A 100 -36.88 -25.88 -10.60
N LYS A 101 -37.83 -25.97 -11.54
CA LYS A 101 -39.12 -26.64 -11.35
C LYS A 101 -39.11 -28.08 -11.90
N GLU A 102 -38.12 -28.41 -12.74
CA GLU A 102 -37.92 -29.74 -13.33
C GLU A 102 -36.88 -30.60 -12.58
N LEU A 103 -35.95 -29.98 -11.82
CA LEU A 103 -35.16 -30.70 -10.82
C LEU A 103 -35.84 -30.58 -9.46
N GLY A 104 -36.63 -31.60 -9.12
CA GLY A 104 -37.42 -31.69 -7.89
C GLY A 104 -36.59 -31.58 -6.61
N ASP A 105 -37.29 -31.28 -5.53
CA ASP A 105 -36.79 -30.97 -4.17
C ASP A 105 -36.00 -32.09 -3.46
N GLU A 106 -35.61 -33.16 -4.15
CA GLU A 106 -34.90 -34.31 -3.55
C GLU A 106 -33.38 -34.12 -3.43
N ALA A 107 -32.74 -33.26 -4.23
CA ALA A 107 -31.29 -33.06 -4.15
C ALA A 107 -30.85 -32.01 -3.09
N VAL A 108 -31.80 -31.30 -2.47
CA VAL A 108 -31.52 -30.26 -1.46
C VAL A 108 -31.74 -30.79 -0.03
N GLN A 109 -32.53 -31.85 0.15
CA GLN A 109 -32.73 -32.48 1.46
C GLN A 109 -31.62 -33.46 1.86
N GLU A 110 -30.89 -34.05 0.91
CA GLU A 110 -29.77 -34.96 1.24
C GLU A 110 -28.47 -34.22 1.66
N ALA A 111 -28.38 -32.91 1.41
CA ALA A 111 -27.25 -32.09 1.84
C ALA A 111 -27.46 -31.42 3.22
N LEU A 112 -28.62 -31.60 3.85
CA LEU A 112 -29.03 -30.92 5.09
C LEU A 112 -29.71 -31.87 6.09
N GLY A 113 -28.93 -32.75 6.73
CA GLY A 113 -29.27 -33.48 7.96
C GLY A 113 -28.10 -34.37 8.39
N GLU A 114 -27.72 -34.58 9.65
CA GLU A 114 -28.24 -34.25 10.99
C GLU A 114 -27.05 -34.26 11.98
N GLY A 115 -26.87 -33.27 12.85
CA GLY A 115 -27.04 -33.42 14.32
C GLY A 115 -25.70 -33.57 15.10
N PRO A 116 -25.61 -33.34 16.43
CA PRO A 116 -26.72 -33.25 17.38
C PRO A 116 -26.73 -32.02 18.31
N THR A 117 -27.93 -31.74 18.84
CA THR A 117 -28.24 -30.84 19.97
C THR A 117 -28.32 -31.63 21.28
N VAL A 118 -27.62 -31.22 22.36
CA VAL A 118 -27.95 -31.28 23.81
C VAL A 118 -26.78 -30.55 24.52
N GLY A 119 -26.92 -29.61 25.46
CA GLY A 119 -28.09 -29.07 26.13
C GLY A 119 -27.74 -27.81 26.94
N THR A 120 -28.79 -27.11 27.34
CA THR A 120 -28.81 -25.90 28.18
C THR A 120 -28.32 -26.17 29.60
N VAL A 121 -27.36 -25.35 30.09
CA VAL A 121 -27.36 -24.82 31.46
C VAL A 121 -26.75 -23.42 31.42
N GLY A 122 -27.45 -22.43 31.94
CA GLY A 122 -27.03 -21.02 31.92
C GLY A 122 -25.92 -20.71 32.92
N SER A 123 -25.20 -19.62 32.65
CA SER A 123 -24.83 -18.66 33.67
C SER A 123 -24.52 -17.33 33.00
N GLU A 124 -25.29 -16.33 33.39
CA GLU A 124 -25.14 -14.93 33.08
C GLU A 124 -23.80 -14.44 33.63
N ASP A 125 -23.05 -13.66 32.84
CA ASP A 125 -22.26 -12.55 33.37
C ASP A 125 -21.88 -11.58 32.24
N GLY A 126 -22.16 -10.31 32.49
CA GLY A 126 -22.32 -9.28 31.49
C GLY A 126 -21.08 -8.97 30.67
N LYS A 127 -21.30 -8.76 29.37
CA LYS A 127 -20.39 -7.99 28.55
C LYS A 127 -21.20 -7.05 27.66
N ALA A 128 -21.18 -5.80 28.09
CA ALA A 128 -21.71 -4.61 27.45
C ALA A 128 -21.91 -4.77 25.94
N GLU A 129 -23.17 -4.64 25.53
CA GLU A 129 -23.58 -4.40 24.15
C GLU A 129 -22.95 -3.07 23.70
N GLN A 130 -21.80 -3.16 23.04
CA GLN A 130 -21.38 -2.11 22.12
C GLN A 130 -22.26 -2.28 20.88
N GLU A 131 -23.25 -1.38 20.73
CA GLU A 131 -23.95 -1.22 19.46
C GLU A 131 -22.90 -1.15 18.33
N PRO A 132 -23.04 -1.92 17.24
CA PRO A 132 -22.09 -1.86 16.14
C PRO A 132 -22.15 -0.44 15.57
N ALA A 133 -21.13 0.36 15.84
CA ALA A 133 -20.98 1.71 15.31
C ALA A 133 -21.30 1.66 13.81
N ALA A 134 -22.44 2.23 13.43
CA ALA A 134 -23.01 2.07 12.10
C ALA A 134 -21.93 2.30 11.04
N ALA A 135 -21.63 1.26 10.26
CA ALA A 135 -20.56 1.27 9.27
C ALA A 135 -20.79 2.45 8.32
N TRP A 136 -20.00 3.51 8.46
CA TRP A 136 -20.09 4.67 7.59
C TRP A 136 -19.78 4.21 6.17
N THR A 137 -20.73 4.38 5.26
CA THR A 137 -20.55 4.00 3.85
C THR A 137 -20.23 5.24 3.04
N ALA A 138 -19.05 5.25 2.43
CA ALA A 138 -18.66 6.35 1.54
C ALA A 138 -19.46 6.25 0.22
N PRO A 139 -20.03 7.37 -0.28
CA PRO A 139 -20.72 7.38 -1.57
C PRO A 139 -19.74 7.27 -2.75
N HIS A 140 -18.51 7.76 -2.58
CA HIS A 140 -17.47 7.72 -3.60
C HIS A 140 -16.14 7.18 -3.04
N PRO A 141 -15.27 6.64 -3.90
CA PRO A 141 -13.94 6.23 -3.50
C PRO A 141 -13.09 7.44 -3.07
N PHE A 142 -12.05 7.23 -2.25
CA PHE A 142 -11.22 8.33 -1.75
C PHE A 142 -10.20 8.74 -2.81
N ARG A 143 -10.39 9.92 -3.41
CA ARG A 143 -9.51 10.52 -4.42
C ARG A 143 -9.25 11.98 -4.08
N ASP A 144 -8.01 12.40 -4.22
CA ASP A 144 -7.60 13.78 -3.97
C ASP A 144 -6.97 14.35 -5.25
N PRO A 145 -7.67 15.24 -5.99
CA PRO A 145 -7.17 15.78 -7.25
C PRO A 145 -5.95 16.68 -7.06
N ALA A 146 -5.78 17.31 -5.89
CA ALA A 146 -4.63 18.17 -5.63
C ALA A 146 -3.34 17.33 -5.49
N TRP A 147 -3.43 16.19 -4.81
CA TRP A 147 -2.32 15.24 -4.72
C TRP A 147 -1.98 14.62 -6.07
N GLU A 148 -3.00 14.20 -6.83
CA GLU A 148 -2.80 13.65 -8.17
C GLU A 148 -2.09 14.67 -9.06
N ALA A 149 -2.51 15.94 -9.07
CA ALA A 149 -1.87 16.99 -9.85
C ALA A 149 -0.41 17.26 -9.44
N ALA A 150 -0.12 17.29 -8.14
CA ALA A 150 1.22 17.53 -7.61
C ALA A 150 2.21 16.42 -8.00
N GLU A 151 1.78 15.15 -7.92
CA GLU A 151 2.65 14.00 -8.19
C GLU A 151 2.66 13.56 -9.67
N LYS A 152 1.69 14.01 -10.48
CA LYS A 152 1.50 13.58 -11.87
C LYS A 152 2.76 13.69 -12.71
N ALA A 153 3.48 14.82 -12.65
CA ALA A 153 4.67 15.05 -13.46
C ALA A 153 5.77 14.00 -13.20
N TYR A 154 6.00 13.66 -11.92
CA TYR A 154 6.96 12.63 -11.54
C TYR A 154 6.48 11.24 -11.98
N GLN A 155 5.21 10.93 -11.77
CA GLN A 155 4.65 9.62 -12.09
C GLN A 155 4.63 9.37 -13.60
N GLU A 156 4.32 10.38 -14.42
CA GLU A 156 4.37 10.30 -15.89
C GLU A 156 5.80 10.04 -16.38
N LEU A 157 6.79 10.75 -15.83
CA LEU A 157 8.20 10.52 -16.14
C LEU A 157 8.63 9.09 -15.78
N ALA A 158 8.23 8.61 -14.60
CA ALA A 158 8.56 7.25 -14.14
C ALA A 158 7.92 6.18 -15.02
N VAL A 159 6.65 6.35 -15.43
CA VAL A 159 5.98 5.47 -16.39
C VAL A 159 6.66 5.52 -17.76
N GLY A 160 7.10 6.71 -18.20
CA GLY A 160 7.92 6.87 -19.41
C GLY A 160 9.20 6.03 -19.37
N ASN A 161 9.91 6.04 -18.25
CA ASN A 161 11.10 5.20 -18.03
C ASN A 161 10.76 3.70 -18.01
N LEU A 162 9.65 3.29 -17.38
CA LEU A 162 9.22 1.88 -17.44
C LEU A 162 8.92 1.44 -18.88
N ASN A 163 8.31 2.31 -19.67
CA ASN A 163 7.98 2.04 -21.07
C ASN A 163 9.22 2.01 -21.96
N SER A 164 10.27 2.79 -21.67
CA SER A 164 11.55 2.70 -22.39
C SER A 164 12.24 1.35 -22.16
N ILE A 165 12.31 0.89 -20.89
CA ILE A 165 12.85 -0.44 -20.55
C ILE A 165 12.00 -1.53 -21.20
N THR A 166 10.68 -1.41 -21.14
CA THR A 166 9.74 -2.37 -21.75
C THR A 166 9.93 -2.46 -23.27
N ARG A 167 10.17 -1.35 -23.95
CA ARG A 167 10.49 -1.33 -25.38
C ARG A 167 11.77 -2.12 -25.65
N SER A 168 12.83 -1.86 -24.88
CA SER A 168 14.11 -2.58 -25.04
C SER A 168 13.97 -4.09 -24.79
N TYR A 169 13.17 -4.47 -23.79
CA TYR A 169 12.83 -5.85 -23.49
C TYR A 169 12.06 -6.53 -24.63
N ASN A 170 11.01 -5.88 -25.14
CA ASN A 170 10.14 -6.43 -26.19
C ASN A 170 10.86 -6.64 -27.53
N LEU A 171 11.94 -5.90 -27.80
CA LEU A 171 12.77 -6.11 -28.99
C LEU A 171 13.59 -7.40 -28.92
N MET A 172 13.99 -7.81 -27.71
CA MET A 172 14.84 -8.99 -27.48
C MET A 172 14.01 -10.24 -27.12
N ALA A 173 12.78 -10.05 -26.65
CA ALA A 173 11.93 -11.13 -26.15
C ALA A 173 11.17 -11.85 -27.28
N PRO A 174 10.96 -13.18 -27.16
CA PRO A 174 10.07 -13.91 -28.06
C PRO A 174 8.62 -13.40 -27.94
N ASP A 175 7.81 -13.56 -28.99
CA ASP A 175 6.48 -12.95 -29.10
C ASP A 175 5.56 -13.23 -27.90
N LEU A 176 5.58 -14.46 -27.39
CA LEU A 176 4.78 -14.87 -26.24
C LEU A 176 5.18 -14.15 -24.93
N ALA A 177 6.44 -13.75 -24.80
CA ALA A 177 6.98 -13.12 -23.59
C ALA A 177 6.87 -11.59 -23.61
N LYS A 178 6.48 -10.98 -24.74
CA LYS A 178 6.33 -9.53 -24.86
C LYS A 178 5.34 -8.98 -23.82
N LYS A 179 5.71 -7.87 -23.20
CA LYS A 179 4.92 -7.21 -22.15
C LYS A 179 4.19 -5.99 -22.72
N PRO A 180 2.95 -5.72 -22.27
CA PRO A 180 2.24 -4.51 -22.64
C PRO A 180 2.91 -3.29 -22.01
N TYR A 181 2.73 -2.13 -22.64
CA TYR A 181 3.14 -0.85 -22.06
C TYR A 181 2.29 -0.50 -20.83
N PHE A 182 2.91 0.26 -19.93
CA PHE A 182 2.30 0.74 -18.70
C PHE A 182 1.59 2.08 -18.94
N THR A 183 0.42 2.23 -18.31
CA THR A 183 -0.34 3.49 -18.29
C THR A 183 -0.44 3.98 -16.86
N LEU A 184 -0.27 5.29 -16.68
CA LEU A 184 -0.32 5.90 -15.35
C LEU A 184 -1.64 5.61 -14.65
N ARG A 185 -2.76 5.76 -15.38
CA ARG A 185 -4.09 5.55 -14.81
C ARG A 185 -4.26 4.16 -14.20
N ARG A 186 -3.78 3.12 -14.89
CA ARG A 186 -3.86 1.74 -14.42
C ARG A 186 -3.02 1.50 -13.17
N GLU A 187 -1.84 2.10 -13.10
CA GLU A 187 -0.96 1.97 -11.94
C GLU A 187 -1.52 2.72 -10.72
N LEU A 188 -2.15 3.88 -10.92
CA LEU A 188 -2.88 4.60 -9.87
C LEU A 188 -4.09 3.81 -9.37
N ASP A 189 -4.94 3.32 -10.27
CA ASP A 189 -6.10 2.51 -9.90
C ASP A 189 -5.65 1.26 -9.11
N ALA A 190 -4.59 0.58 -9.54
CA ALA A 190 -4.01 -0.55 -8.80
C ALA A 190 -3.48 -0.14 -7.42
N CYS A 191 -2.78 0.98 -7.32
CA CYS A 191 -2.29 1.53 -6.06
C CYS A 191 -3.44 1.77 -5.06
N PHE A 192 -4.52 2.41 -5.53
CA PHE A 192 -5.68 2.71 -4.72
C PHE A 192 -6.36 1.43 -4.22
N ALA A 193 -6.56 0.43 -5.09
CA ALA A 193 -7.13 -0.86 -4.72
C ALA A 193 -6.26 -1.65 -3.72
N ASP A 194 -4.94 -1.48 -3.76
CA ASP A 194 -4.01 -2.13 -2.82
C ASP A 194 -3.99 -1.45 -1.45
N VAL A 195 -3.99 -0.11 -1.43
CA VAL A 195 -3.85 0.68 -0.20
C VAL A 195 -5.16 0.77 0.57
N ALA A 196 -6.30 0.86 -0.11
CA ALA A 196 -7.59 1.13 0.52
C ALA A 196 -7.95 0.21 1.71
N PRO A 197 -7.88 -1.14 1.60
CA PRO A 197 -8.19 -1.99 2.75
C PRO A 197 -7.11 -1.98 3.84
N ARG A 198 -5.88 -1.57 3.51
CA ARG A 198 -4.78 -1.47 4.51
C ARG A 198 -4.84 -0.17 5.28
N LEU A 199 -5.56 0.82 4.77
CA LEU A 199 -5.56 2.19 5.29
C LEU A 199 -6.08 2.26 6.73
N ALA A 200 -7.14 1.52 7.05
CA ALA A 200 -7.70 1.44 8.40
C ALA A 200 -6.66 0.98 9.43
N ASP A 201 -5.92 -0.08 9.12
CA ASP A 201 -4.84 -0.58 9.97
C ASP A 201 -3.69 0.42 10.09
N THR A 202 -3.33 1.09 9.00
CA THR A 202 -2.28 2.13 9.06
C THR A 202 -2.67 3.32 9.94
N ILE A 203 -3.96 3.67 10.02
CA ILE A 203 -4.45 4.73 10.90
C ILE A 203 -4.40 4.27 12.36
N ARG A 204 -4.83 3.04 12.65
CA ARG A 204 -4.71 2.43 14.00
C ARG A 204 -3.25 2.43 14.46
N GLU A 205 -2.34 1.99 13.60
CA GLU A 205 -0.91 1.91 13.94
C GLU A 205 -0.28 3.29 14.11
N ARG A 206 -0.66 4.27 13.28
CA ARG A 206 -0.24 5.66 13.48
C ARG A 206 -0.74 6.22 14.80
N ALA A 207 -1.99 5.97 15.17
CA ALA A 207 -2.52 6.43 16.44
C ALA A 207 -1.75 5.84 17.63
N ARG A 208 -1.39 4.55 17.57
CA ARG A 208 -0.53 3.91 18.57
C ARG A 208 0.85 4.55 18.65
N HIS A 209 1.47 4.85 17.51
CA HIS A 209 2.76 5.53 17.47
C HIS A 209 2.70 6.98 17.96
N LEU A 210 1.61 7.71 17.70
CA LEU A 210 1.39 9.07 18.21
C LEU A 210 1.19 9.11 19.72
N GLN A 211 0.61 8.05 20.30
CA GLN A 211 0.43 7.93 21.75
C GLN A 211 1.70 7.52 22.50
N ARG A 212 2.82 7.26 21.80
CA ARG A 212 4.11 7.16 22.47
C ARG A 212 4.53 8.58 22.83
N PRO A 213 4.40 8.99 24.10
CA PRO A 213 4.46 10.40 24.42
C PRO A 213 5.88 10.89 24.18
N LEU A 214 5.98 12.06 23.56
CA LEU A 214 7.18 12.89 23.46
C LEU A 214 7.79 13.23 24.85
N LEU A 215 7.21 12.75 25.95
CA LEU A 215 7.67 12.92 27.32
C LEU A 215 8.95 12.14 27.67
N ASP A 216 9.47 11.29 26.79
CA ASP A 216 10.86 10.78 26.87
C ASP A 216 11.82 11.60 25.97
N GLY A 217 11.48 12.87 25.76
CA GLY A 217 12.11 13.77 24.79
C GLY A 217 12.34 15.17 25.35
N GLY A 218 12.72 15.26 26.61
CA GLY A 218 13.34 16.46 27.17
C GLY A 218 14.78 16.63 26.68
N SER A 219 14.98 16.85 25.38
CA SER A 219 16.14 17.56 24.80
C SER A 219 16.03 17.51 23.27
N GLY A 220 16.02 18.68 22.64
CA GLY A 220 15.90 18.85 21.20
C GLY A 220 17.00 18.15 20.40
N GLY A 221 16.64 17.71 19.19
CA GLY A 221 17.63 17.21 18.24
C GLY A 221 17.04 16.29 17.18
N SER A 222 16.74 16.87 16.03
CA SER A 222 16.64 16.13 14.76
C SER A 222 17.86 15.19 14.61
N GLN A 223 17.62 13.99 14.07
CA GLN A 223 18.61 12.93 13.80
C GLN A 223 19.23 12.22 15.01
N ARG A 224 18.48 11.35 15.69
CA ARG A 224 19.10 10.25 16.43
C ARG A 224 19.33 9.07 15.48
N GLY A 225 20.46 9.13 14.77
CA GLY A 225 20.95 8.09 13.89
C GLY A 225 21.36 6.82 14.64
N VAL A 226 21.41 5.72 13.89
CA VAL A 226 21.84 4.36 14.29
C VAL A 226 23.19 4.27 15.03
N LEU A 227 23.99 5.34 15.07
CA LEU A 227 25.24 5.42 15.84
C LEU A 227 25.02 5.40 17.37
N ALA A 228 23.85 5.85 17.85
CA ALA A 228 23.54 5.93 19.28
C ALA A 228 23.15 4.59 19.92
N ARG A 229 23.13 3.48 19.16
CA ARG A 229 22.90 2.12 19.68
C ARG A 229 24.19 1.31 19.87
N LEU A 230 25.35 1.85 19.49
CA LEU A 230 26.64 1.16 19.62
C LEU A 230 27.59 1.80 20.65
N GLY A 231 27.25 2.97 21.19
CA GLY A 231 28.04 3.64 22.24
C GLY A 231 27.37 3.47 23.60
N GLY A 232 27.69 2.38 24.30
CA GLY A 232 27.31 2.18 25.69
C GLY A 232 27.97 3.23 26.60
N GLU A 233 27.15 3.83 27.47
CA GLU A 233 27.33 4.08 28.92
C GLU A 233 28.75 4.35 29.49
N GLU A 234 29.69 4.94 28.74
CA GLU A 234 31.02 5.29 29.30
C GLU A 234 31.69 6.49 28.62
N TRP A 235 30.93 7.43 28.06
CA TRP A 235 31.48 8.68 27.51
C TRP A 235 30.58 9.87 27.83
N GLU A 236 30.51 10.26 29.11
CA GLU A 236 29.97 11.57 29.51
C GLU A 236 30.91 12.69 29.04
N SER A 237 30.75 13.10 27.79
CA SER A 237 31.43 14.29 27.28
C SER A 237 30.66 15.53 27.72
N LYS A 238 31.12 16.13 28.82
CA LYS A 238 30.75 17.48 29.31
C LYS A 238 31.09 18.53 28.25
N ALA A 239 30.27 18.65 27.21
CA ALA A 239 30.43 19.67 26.18
C ALA A 239 29.92 21.01 26.71
N LYS A 240 30.83 21.80 27.29
CA LYS A 240 30.57 23.19 27.67
C LYS A 240 30.61 24.03 26.39
N VAL A 241 29.43 24.30 25.82
CA VAL A 241 29.27 25.12 24.62
C VAL A 241 29.68 26.56 24.96
N TYR A 242 30.78 27.02 24.39
CA TYR A 242 31.17 28.42 24.38
C TYR A 242 30.57 29.08 23.14
N ASP A 243 29.65 30.02 23.34
CA ASP A 243 29.11 30.86 22.28
C ASP A 243 30.03 32.10 22.17
N SER A 244 30.97 32.08 21.23
CA SER A 244 31.86 33.22 20.99
C SER A 244 31.22 34.20 20.01
N LYS A 245 30.96 35.42 20.48
CA LYS A 245 30.61 36.58 19.65
C LYS A 245 31.84 37.07 18.88
N SER A 246 32.06 36.58 17.67
CA SER A 246 32.93 37.20 16.67
C SER A 246 32.39 36.89 15.25
N PRO A 247 32.57 37.79 14.26
CA PRO A 247 31.79 37.78 13.03
C PRO A 247 32.00 36.49 12.23
N HIS A 248 30.89 35.95 11.73
CA HIS A 248 30.75 34.65 11.09
C HIS A 248 31.82 34.36 10.05
N TYR A 249 32.57 33.27 10.25
CA TYR A 249 33.37 32.64 9.20
C TYR A 249 32.45 32.31 8.03
N GLY A 250 32.52 33.14 7.00
CA GLY A 250 31.60 33.08 5.88
C GLY A 250 32.03 32.02 4.88
N PHE A 251 31.08 31.49 4.12
CA PHE A 251 31.38 30.57 3.01
C PHE A 251 32.39 31.18 2.01
N LYS A 252 32.42 32.53 1.88
CA LYS A 252 33.42 33.25 1.08
C LYS A 252 34.84 33.17 1.64
N GLU A 253 35.00 33.20 2.97
CA GLU A 253 36.31 33.08 3.62
C GLU A 253 36.82 31.64 3.54
N MET A 254 35.91 30.66 3.67
CA MET A 254 36.20 29.24 3.44
C MET A 254 36.73 28.97 2.03
N TRP A 255 36.09 29.54 1.00
CA TRP A 255 36.55 29.37 -0.38
C TRP A 255 37.87 30.11 -0.65
N ARG A 256 38.08 31.29 -0.06
CA ARG A 256 39.34 32.03 -0.20
C ARG A 256 40.52 31.25 0.39
N ASP A 257 40.37 30.67 1.57
CA ASP A 257 41.43 29.91 2.23
C ASP A 257 41.74 28.58 1.53
N LEU A 258 40.74 27.96 0.90
CA LEU A 258 40.94 26.74 0.10
C LEU A 258 41.77 26.98 -1.16
N PHE A 259 41.61 28.14 -1.82
CA PHE A 259 42.39 28.49 -3.01
C PHE A 259 43.74 29.14 -2.69
N ALA A 260 43.87 29.85 -1.56
CA ALA A 260 45.13 30.43 -1.13
C ALA A 260 46.20 29.38 -0.76
N ARG A 261 45.79 28.14 -0.47
CA ARG A 261 46.71 27.03 -0.14
C ARG A 261 47.33 26.34 -1.37
N TRP A 262 47.03 26.83 -2.57
CA TRP A 262 47.48 26.29 -3.86
C TRP A 262 48.24 27.33 -4.71
N SER A 263 48.81 28.34 -4.06
CA SER A 263 49.84 29.25 -4.59
C SER A 263 50.99 29.34 -3.61
#